data_AF-H1HGP2-F1
#
_entry.id   AF-H1HGP2-F1
#
_cell.length_a   1.000
_cell.length_b   1.000
_cell.length_c   1.000
_cell.angle_alpha   90.00
_cell.angle_beta   90.00
_cell.angle_gamma   90.00
#
_symmetry.space_group_name_H-M   'P 1'
#
loop_
_entity.id
_entity.type
_entity.pdbx_description
1 polymer ?
#
loop_
_entity_poly.entity_id
_entity_poly.type
_entity_poly.pdbx_seq_one_letter_code
_entity_poly.pdbx_strand_id
1 'polypeptide(L)'
;MNQEEKKELMGKYAKKLENAIKREAAVIKEMENDKALIKYLEGQKTSGAAFDNTVYESYDAWIETIKKQIKKSENTLKNIEFKKVELEAVQKYIA
;
A
#
# COMPACT_ATOMS: atom_id res chain seq x y z
N MET A 1 6.56 -21.53 -28.04
CA MET A 1 7.60 -21.23 -27.04
C MET A 1 8.24 -22.51 -26.55
N ASN A 2 9.55 -22.65 -26.73
CA ASN A 2 10.37 -23.70 -26.14
C ASN A 2 10.59 -23.44 -24.62
N GLN A 3 11.29 -24.35 -23.93
CA GLN A 3 11.52 -24.20 -22.48
C GLN A 3 12.36 -22.98 -22.13
N GLU A 4 13.35 -22.63 -22.95
CA GLU A 4 14.24 -21.49 -22.73
C GLU A 4 13.47 -20.16 -22.86
N GLU A 5 12.66 -20.01 -23.91
CA GLU A 5 11.79 -18.86 -24.12
C GLU A 5 10.78 -18.67 -22.97
N LYS A 6 10.28 -19.78 -22.40
CA LYS A 6 9.40 -19.74 -21.21
C LYS A 6 10.17 -19.25 -19.99
N LYS A 7 11.37 -19.79 -19.71
CA LYS A 7 12.21 -19.33 -18.59
C LYS A 7 12.59 -17.86 -18.72
N GLU A 8 12.90 -17.38 -19.92
CA GLU A 8 13.20 -15.96 -20.16
C GLU A 8 11.99 -15.05 -19.87
N LEU A 9 10.79 -15.43 -20.35
CA LEU A 9 9.55 -14.69 -20.07
C LEU A 9 9.30 -14.62 -18.56
N MET A 10 9.44 -15.75 -17.86
CA MET A 10 9.24 -15.83 -16.42
C MET A 10 10.30 -15.03 -15.64
N GLY A 11 11.54 -14.95 -16.11
CA GLY A 11 12.57 -14.07 -15.55
C GLY A 11 12.22 -12.58 -15.68
N LYS A 12 11.63 -12.15 -16.81
CA LYS A 12 11.11 -10.78 -16.97
C LYS A 12 9.94 -10.51 -16.01
N TYR A 13 9.09 -11.50 -15.77
CA TYR A 13 7.99 -11.40 -14.82
C TYR A 13 8.49 -11.32 -13.36
N ALA A 14 9.50 -12.10 -12.98
CA ALA A 14 10.14 -12.02 -11.66
C ALA A 14 10.62 -10.60 -11.34
N LYS A 15 11.30 -9.93 -12.29
CA LYS A 15 11.72 -8.52 -12.15
C LYS A 15 10.55 -7.55 -11.92
N LYS A 16 9.39 -7.80 -12.53
CA LYS A 16 8.17 -7.00 -12.29
C LYS A 16 7.65 -7.19 -10.87
N LEU A 17 7.66 -8.42 -10.38
CA LEU A 17 7.26 -8.74 -9.00
C LEU A 17 8.19 -8.07 -7.98
N GLU A 18 9.51 -8.19 -8.15
CA GLU A 18 10.50 -7.52 -7.29
C GLU A 18 10.28 -6.01 -7.21
N ASN A 19 10.03 -5.36 -8.36
CA ASN A 19 9.78 -3.92 -8.39
C ASN A 19 8.47 -3.52 -7.71
N ALA A 20 7.45 -4.37 -7.74
CA ALA A 20 6.22 -4.15 -6.99
C ALA A 20 6.45 -4.32 -5.48
N ILE A 21 7.22 -5.33 -5.07
CA ILE A 21 7.53 -5.65 -3.67
C ILE A 21 8.36 -4.53 -3.02
N LYS A 22 9.29 -3.89 -3.75
CA LYS A 22 10.09 -2.75 -3.24
C LYS A 22 9.25 -1.58 -2.69
N ARG A 23 7.98 -1.46 -3.09
CA ARG A 23 7.08 -0.40 -2.61
C ARG A 23 6.55 -0.65 -1.20
N GLU A 24 6.68 -1.86 -0.67
CA GLU A 24 6.11 -2.26 0.62
C GLU A 24 6.45 -1.30 1.76
N ALA A 25 7.73 -0.97 1.92
CA ALA A 25 8.18 -0.08 3.00
C ALA A 25 7.56 1.32 2.90
N ALA A 26 7.39 1.84 1.69
CA ALA A 26 6.73 3.13 1.47
C ALA A 26 5.25 3.06 1.85
N VAL A 27 4.55 2.00 1.45
CA VAL A 27 3.11 1.80 1.76
C VAL A 27 2.89 1.64 3.26
N ILE A 28 3.78 0.94 3.97
CA ILE A 28 3.74 0.82 5.44
C ILE A 28 3.88 2.20 6.08
N LYS A 29 4.88 2.98 5.66
CA LYS A 29 5.13 4.32 6.18
C LYS A 29 3.96 5.27 5.92
N GLU A 30 3.36 5.23 4.73
CA GLU A 30 2.16 6.01 4.40
C GLU A 30 0.99 5.66 5.33
N MET A 31 0.74 4.37 5.53
CA MET A 31 -0.32 3.90 6.43
C MET A 31 -0.08 4.32 7.90
N GLU A 32 1.16 4.30 8.36
CA GLU A 32 1.52 4.77 9.72
C GLU A 32 1.29 6.27 9.87
N ASN A 33 1.67 7.08 8.86
CA ASN A 33 1.41 8.51 8.83
C ASN A 33 -0.10 8.80 8.84
N ASP A 34 -0.88 8.08 8.04
CA ASP A 34 -2.34 8.22 7.99
C ASP A 34 -2.98 7.90 9.35
N LYS A 35 -2.52 6.85 10.03
CA LYS A 35 -2.97 6.51 11.39
C LYS A 35 -2.62 7.59 12.41
N ALA A 36 -1.42 8.16 12.32
CA ALA A 36 -1.01 9.28 13.17
C ALA A 36 -1.86 10.53 12.92
N LEU A 37 -2.17 10.82 11.65
CA LEU A 37 -3.00 11.96 11.27
C LEU A 37 -4.44 11.80 11.80
N ILE A 38 -5.03 10.61 11.71
CA ILE A 38 -6.35 10.36 12.32
C ILE A 38 -6.33 10.68 13.82
N LYS A 39 -5.36 10.16 14.57
CA LYS A 39 -5.25 10.45 16.02
C LYS A 39 -5.14 11.95 16.31
N TYR A 40 -4.37 12.67 15.50
CA TYR A 40 -4.25 14.11 15.62
C TYR A 40 -5.60 14.82 15.40
N LEU A 41 -6.30 14.49 14.31
CA LEU A 41 -7.60 15.09 13.97
C LEU A 41 -8.68 14.75 15.00
N GLU A 42 -8.71 13.51 15.51
CA GLU A 42 -9.61 13.09 16.59
C GLU A 42 -9.33 13.88 17.89
N GLY A 43 -8.05 14.15 18.19
CA GLY A 43 -7.65 15.01 19.31
C GLY A 43 -8.14 16.45 19.16
N GLN A 44 -7.94 17.05 17.98
CA GLN A 44 -8.44 18.40 17.67
C GLN A 44 -9.97 18.48 17.82
N LYS A 45 -10.69 17.53 17.23
CA LYS A 45 -12.15 17.42 17.33
C LYS A 45 -12.60 17.32 18.80
N THR A 46 -11.97 16.45 19.58
CA THR A 46 -12.32 16.21 20.99
C THR A 46 -12.05 17.44 21.87
N SER A 47 -11.00 18.20 21.56
CA SER A 47 -10.67 19.45 22.26
C SER A 47 -11.61 20.62 21.94
N GLY A 48 -12.50 20.47 20.96
CA GLY A 48 -13.36 21.55 20.48
C GLY A 48 -12.63 22.60 19.65
N ALA A 49 -11.45 22.27 19.10
CA ALA A 49 -10.71 23.16 18.22
C ALA A 49 -11.57 23.53 17.00
N ALA A 50 -11.51 24.81 16.61
CA ALA A 50 -12.19 25.27 15.41
C ALA A 50 -11.63 24.55 14.19
N PHE A 51 -12.53 24.04 13.35
CA PHE A 51 -12.12 23.39 12.12
C PHE A 51 -11.66 24.44 11.09
N ASP A 52 -10.40 24.35 10.69
CA ASP A 52 -9.77 25.24 9.70
C ASP A 52 -9.07 24.40 8.63
N ASN A 53 -9.78 24.17 7.52
CA ASN A 53 -9.27 23.47 6.35
C ASN A 53 -10.03 23.92 5.11
N THR A 54 -9.33 24.08 3.98
CA THR A 54 -9.91 24.56 2.71
C THR A 54 -10.36 23.44 1.77
N VAL A 55 -10.01 22.19 2.08
CA VAL A 55 -10.27 21.02 1.21
C VAL A 55 -11.44 20.18 1.74
N TYR A 56 -11.52 20.02 3.06
CA TYR A 56 -12.56 19.23 3.72
C TYR A 56 -13.54 20.16 4.43
N GLU A 57 -14.80 19.73 4.56
CA GLU A 57 -15.87 20.51 5.19
C GLU A 57 -15.94 20.30 6.71
N SER A 58 -15.30 19.24 7.23
CA SER A 58 -15.27 18.92 8.66
C SER A 58 -14.14 17.94 9.00
N TYR A 59 -13.82 17.83 10.30
CA TYR A 59 -12.92 16.79 10.80
C TYR A 59 -13.39 15.38 10.40
N ASP A 60 -14.71 15.13 10.44
CA ASP A 60 -15.27 13.82 10.09
C ASP A 60 -15.08 13.48 8.60
N ALA A 61 -15.32 14.43 7.71
CA ALA A 61 -15.09 14.25 6.27
C ALA A 61 -13.60 13.98 5.96
N TRP A 62 -12.70 14.67 6.65
CA TRP A 62 -11.26 14.45 6.51
C TRP A 62 -10.85 13.07 7.04
N ILE A 63 -11.27 12.71 8.26
CA ILE A 63 -10.99 11.41 8.88
C ILE A 63 -11.53 10.26 8.02
N GLU A 64 -12.75 10.38 7.46
CA GLU A 64 -13.31 9.36 6.58
C GLU A 64 -12.46 9.16 5.32
N THR A 65 -11.94 10.26 4.76
CA THR A 65 -11.04 10.19 3.60
C THR A 65 -9.74 9.45 3.93
N ILE A 66 -9.13 9.75 5.07
CA ILE A 66 -7.90 9.07 5.51
C ILE A 66 -8.17 7.60 5.81
N LYS A 67 -9.32 7.25 6.41
CA LYS A 67 -9.74 5.85 6.60
C LYS A 67 -9.82 5.09 5.27
N LYS A 68 -10.30 5.74 4.19
CA LYS A 68 -10.30 5.16 2.83
C LYS A 68 -8.87 4.99 2.29
N GLN A 69 -7.94 5.90 2.59
CA GLN A 69 -6.53 5.77 2.22
C GLN A 69 -5.86 4.58 2.93
N ILE A 70 -6.05 4.44 4.25
CA ILE A 70 -5.57 3.29 5.02
C ILE A 70 -6.06 1.97 4.42
N LYS A 71 -7.36 1.87 4.11
CA LYS A 71 -7.93 0.65 3.50
C LYS A 71 -7.29 0.32 2.14
N LYS A 72 -6.93 1.34 1.34
CA LYS A 72 -6.21 1.15 0.07
C LYS A 72 -4.78 0.64 0.32
N SER A 73 -4.09 1.19 1.32
CA SER A 73 -2.76 0.73 1.72
C SER A 73 -2.78 -0.72 2.21
N GLU A 74 -3.75 -1.09 3.06
CA GLU A 74 -3.94 -2.48 3.51
C GLU A 74 -4.15 -3.45 2.35
N ASN A 75 -5.01 -3.11 1.39
CA ASN A 75 -5.23 -3.92 0.19
C ASN A 75 -3.96 -4.03 -0.67
N THR A 76 -3.17 -2.96 -0.74
CA THR A 76 -1.88 -2.95 -1.45
C THR A 76 -0.88 -3.89 -0.77
N LEU A 77 -0.79 -3.89 0.56
CA LEU A 77 0.08 -4.78 1.32
C LEU A 77 -0.32 -6.25 1.14
N LYS A 78 -1.61 -6.58 1.22
CA LYS A 78 -2.11 -7.94 0.93
C LYS A 78 -1.72 -8.41 -0.48
N ASN A 79 -1.81 -7.53 -1.47
CA ASN A 79 -1.39 -7.84 -2.83
C ASN A 79 0.13 -8.02 -2.95
N ILE A 80 0.92 -7.24 -2.19
CA ILE A 80 2.38 -7.41 -2.14
C ILE A 80 2.74 -8.75 -1.50
N GLU A 81 2.06 -9.16 -0.43
CA GLU A 81 2.25 -10.46 0.21
C GLU A 81 2.01 -11.60 -0.79
N PHE A 82 0.92 -11.55 -1.55
CA PHE A 82 0.66 -12.51 -2.61
C PHE A 82 1.77 -12.53 -3.68
N LYS A 83 2.25 -11.35 -4.10
CA LYS A 83 3.36 -11.24 -5.08
C LYS A 83 4.68 -11.82 -4.59
N LYS A 84 4.93 -11.83 -3.27
CA LYS A 84 6.11 -12.49 -2.69
C LYS A 84 6.01 -14.01 -2.90
N VAL A 85 4.85 -14.60 -2.63
CA VAL A 85 4.57 -16.02 -2.90
C VAL A 85 4.69 -16.34 -4.39
N GLU A 86 4.14 -15.48 -5.26
CA GLU A 86 4.28 -15.62 -6.71
C GLU A 86 5.76 -15.59 -7.12
N LEU A 87 6.55 -14.67 -6.58
CA LEU A 87 7.97 -14.56 -6.90
C LEU A 87 8.74 -15.83 -6.51
N GLU A 88 8.47 -16.39 -5.32
CA GLU A 88 9.08 -17.66 -4.90
C GLU A 88 8.74 -18.81 -5.86
N ALA A 89 7.48 -18.91 -6.30
CA ALA A 89 7.05 -19.92 -7.26
C ALA A 89 7.74 -19.74 -8.63
N VAL A 90 7.84 -18.50 -9.10
CA VAL A 90 8.52 -18.17 -10.36
C VAL A 90 10.00 -18.50 -10.26
N GLN A 91 10.66 -18.17 -9.16
CA GLN A 91 12.08 -18.47 -8.92
C GLN A 91 12.34 -19.98 -8.94
N LYS A 92 11.46 -20.79 -8.34
CA LYS A 92 11.55 -22.27 -8.40
C LYS A 92 11.37 -22.81 -9.82
N TYR A 93 10.51 -22.19 -10.63
CA TYR A 93 10.26 -22.62 -12.01
C TYR A 93 11.43 -22.32 -12.96
N ILE A 94 12.10 -21.17 -12.76
CA ILE A 94 13.23 -20.77 -13.62
C ILE A 94 14.55 -21.43 -13.24
N ALA A 95 14.70 -21.86 -11.98
CA ALA A 95 15.83 -22.67 -11.51
C ALA A 95 16.05 -23.91 -12.39
#